data_AF-A0A0C1K5Z2-F1
#
_entry.id   AF-A0A0C1K5Z2-F1
#
_cell.length_a   1.000
_cell.length_b   1.000
_cell.length_c   1.000
_cell.angle_alpha   90.00
_cell.angle_beta   90.00
_cell.angle_gamma   90.00
#
_symmetry.space_group_name_H-M   'P 1'
#
loop_
_entity.id
_entity.type
_entity.pdbx_description
1 polymer ?
#
loop_
_entity_poly.entity_id
_entity_poly.type
_entity_poly.pdbx_seq_one_letter_code
_entity_poly.pdbx_strand_id
1 'polypeptide(L)'
;MAVEKYEKTAPKFVEWLENNVEKGLTFFQFSFHHHVEIRTSNIMERLNQEIKRRTRVVRVLPNEESCERLVTVMLQEIHEDWMSDKVYLKMR
;
A
#
# COMPACT_ATOMS: atom_id res chain seq x y z
N MET A 1 8.57 -22.57 -15.74
CA MET A 1 8.06 -21.93 -14.49
C MET A 1 8.20 -20.41 -14.57
N ALA A 2 7.56 -19.63 -13.68
CA ALA A 2 7.64 -18.16 -13.71
C ALA A 2 9.09 -17.64 -13.61
N VAL A 3 9.94 -18.32 -12.83
CA VAL A 3 11.38 -18.04 -12.70
C VAL A 3 12.10 -18.08 -14.05
N GLU A 4 12.03 -19.20 -14.78
CA GLU A 4 12.66 -19.37 -16.10
C GLU A 4 12.19 -18.32 -17.12
N LYS A 5 10.91 -17.90 -17.02
CA LYS A 5 10.34 -16.89 -17.92
C LYS A 5 10.95 -15.49 -17.69
N TYR A 6 11.25 -15.14 -16.44
CA TYR A 6 11.67 -13.79 -16.05
C TYR A 6 13.17 -13.67 -15.72
N GLU A 7 13.92 -14.76 -15.74
CA GLU A 7 15.35 -14.81 -15.40
C GLU A 7 16.17 -13.74 -16.14
N LYS A 8 15.96 -13.58 -17.45
CA LYS A 8 16.72 -12.63 -18.27
C LYS A 8 16.17 -11.20 -18.23
N THR A 9 14.85 -11.05 -18.07
CA THR A 9 14.18 -9.74 -18.21
C THR A 9 14.02 -9.01 -16.88
N ALA A 10 13.95 -9.75 -15.77
CA ALA A 10 13.75 -9.22 -14.42
C ALA A 10 14.47 -10.08 -13.35
N PRO A 11 15.82 -10.13 -13.37
CA PRO A 11 16.60 -10.99 -12.45
C PRO A 11 16.34 -10.68 -10.97
N LYS A 12 16.18 -9.40 -10.60
CA LYS A 12 15.83 -9.00 -9.22
C LYS A 12 14.46 -9.51 -8.77
N PHE A 13 13.50 -9.59 -9.70
CA PHE A 13 12.19 -10.16 -9.39
C PHE A 13 12.28 -11.65 -9.15
N VAL A 14 13.10 -12.36 -9.93
CA VAL A 14 13.33 -13.79 -9.76
C VAL A 14 13.97 -14.08 -8.39
N GLU A 15 15.05 -13.37 -8.04
CA GLU A 15 15.68 -13.48 -6.73
C GLU A 15 14.68 -13.22 -5.58
N TRP A 16 13.86 -12.18 -5.71
CA TRP A 16 12.82 -11.90 -4.72
C TRP A 16 11.77 -13.02 -4.67
N LEU A 17 11.31 -13.51 -5.81
CA LEU A 17 10.26 -14.53 -5.92
C LEU A 17 10.70 -15.83 -5.26
N GLU A 18 11.92 -16.31 -5.54
CA GLU A 18 12.47 -17.53 -4.95
C GLU A 18 12.49 -17.48 -3.42
N ASN A 19 12.79 -16.31 -2.84
CA ASN A 19 12.87 -16.12 -1.40
C ASN A 19 11.52 -15.83 -0.72
N ASN A 20 10.50 -15.40 -1.47
CA ASN A 20 9.26 -14.86 -0.89
C ASN A 20 7.98 -15.51 -1.39
N VAL A 21 8.05 -16.46 -2.33
CA VAL A 21 6.86 -17.09 -2.93
C VAL A 21 5.93 -17.69 -1.88
N GLU A 22 6.45 -18.39 -0.87
CA GLU A 22 5.64 -18.99 0.19
C GLU A 22 4.82 -17.95 0.95
N LYS A 23 5.45 -16.81 1.31
CA LYS A 23 4.77 -15.69 1.96
C LYS A 23 3.74 -15.06 1.04
N GLY A 24 4.05 -14.89 -0.25
CA GLY A 24 3.12 -14.35 -1.24
C GLY A 24 1.87 -15.22 -1.45
N LEU A 25 2.03 -16.55 -1.37
CA LEU A 25 0.93 -17.50 -1.54
C LEU A 25 -0.03 -17.55 -0.34
N THR A 26 0.31 -16.96 0.82
CA THR A 26 -0.62 -16.82 1.95
C THR A 26 -1.91 -16.09 1.57
N PHE A 27 -1.88 -15.28 0.51
CA PHE A 27 -3.07 -14.68 -0.11
C PHE A 27 -4.21 -15.67 -0.36
N PHE A 28 -3.90 -16.91 -0.75
CA PHE A 28 -4.92 -17.92 -1.06
C PHE A 28 -5.62 -18.48 0.18
N GLN A 29 -5.17 -18.14 1.39
CA GLN A 29 -5.85 -18.50 2.65
C GLN A 29 -7.09 -17.63 2.92
N PHE A 30 -7.20 -16.46 2.28
CA PHE A 30 -8.38 -15.59 2.41
C PHE A 30 -9.57 -16.13 1.60
N SER A 31 -10.78 -15.76 2.02
CA SER A 31 -11.99 -16.10 1.26
C SER A 31 -11.96 -15.47 -0.14
N PHE A 32 -12.54 -16.15 -1.13
CA PHE A 32 -12.59 -15.64 -2.51
C PHE A 32 -13.29 -14.27 -2.59
N HIS A 33 -14.24 -14.00 -1.69
CA HIS A 33 -14.93 -12.72 -1.60
C HIS A 33 -14.00 -11.57 -1.24
N HIS A 34 -12.89 -11.80 -0.53
CA HIS A 34 -11.92 -10.77 -0.13
C HIS A 34 -10.74 -10.63 -1.10
N HIS A 35 -10.62 -11.53 -2.07
CA HIS A 35 -9.49 -11.54 -3.01
C HIS A 35 -9.42 -10.26 -3.83
N VAL A 36 -10.57 -9.67 -4.18
CA VAL A 36 -10.64 -8.44 -4.98
C VAL A 36 -10.07 -7.26 -4.20
N GLU A 37 -10.43 -7.14 -2.93
CA GLU A 37 -9.96 -6.07 -2.06
C GLU A 37 -8.46 -6.24 -1.77
N ILE A 38 -8.05 -7.44 -1.36
CA ILE A 38 -6.67 -7.72 -0.91
C ILE A 38 -5.67 -7.64 -2.06
N ARG A 39 -6.02 -8.06 -3.28
CA ARG A 39 -5.09 -8.04 -4.42
C ARG A 39 -4.81 -6.63 -4.96
N THR A 40 -5.61 -5.63 -4.58
CA THR A 40 -5.50 -4.27 -5.12
C THR A 40 -4.74 -3.35 -4.17
N SER A 41 -3.83 -2.55 -4.72
CA SER A 41 -3.09 -1.51 -4.00
C SER A 41 -3.78 -0.14 -4.04
N ASN A 42 -4.97 -0.03 -4.64
CA ASN A 42 -5.65 1.25 -4.92
C ASN A 42 -5.79 2.16 -3.69
N ILE A 43 -6.12 1.59 -2.53
CA ILE A 43 -6.26 2.34 -1.27
C ILE A 43 -4.92 2.92 -0.85
N MET A 44 -3.88 2.07 -0.81
CA MET A 44 -2.52 2.45 -0.44
C MET A 44 -1.96 3.49 -1.43
N GLU A 45 -2.20 3.32 -2.72
CA GLU A 45 -1.77 4.25 -3.76
C GLU A 45 -2.46 5.60 -3.61
N ARG A 46 -3.78 5.63 -3.40
CA ARG A 46 -4.54 6.86 -3.17
C ARG A 46 -4.07 7.59 -1.90
N LEU A 47 -3.82 6.86 -0.81
CA LEU A 47 -3.28 7.40 0.43
C LEU A 47 -1.90 8.03 0.20
N ASN A 48 -1.00 7.31 -0.45
CA ASN A 48 0.35 7.79 -0.78
C ASN A 48 0.33 8.99 -1.72
N GLN A 49 -0.59 9.04 -2.69
CA GLN A 49 -0.77 10.20 -3.55
C GLN A 49 -1.21 11.43 -2.77
N GLU A 50 -2.12 11.27 -1.81
CA GLU A 50 -2.59 12.39 -0.99
C GLU A 50 -1.50 12.93 -0.06
N ILE A 51 -0.74 12.03 0.58
CA ILE A 51 0.44 12.41 1.37
C ILE A 51 1.42 13.20 0.49
N LYS A 52 1.75 12.69 -0.72
CA LYS A 52 2.64 13.38 -1.66
C LYS A 52 2.08 14.73 -2.10
N ARG A 53 0.78 14.84 -2.36
CA ARG A 53 0.12 16.07 -2.80
C ARG A 53 0.22 17.16 -1.74
N ARG A 54 -0.11 16.84 -0.49
CA ARG A 54 -0.13 17.81 0.63
C ARG A 54 1.28 18.19 1.09
N THR A 55 2.20 17.24 1.16
CA THR A 55 3.61 17.54 1.48
C THR A 55 4.31 18.36 0.40
N ARG A 56 3.97 18.17 -0.88
CA ARG A 56 4.54 18.95 -2.00
C ARG A 56 4.28 20.46 -1.89
N VAL A 57 3.16 20.87 -1.27
CA VAL A 57 2.82 22.29 -1.09
C VAL A 57 3.80 22.97 -0.13
N VAL A 58 4.25 22.26 0.91
CA VAL A 58 5.14 22.79 1.94
C VAL A 58 6.57 23.01 1.43
N ARG A 59 6.99 22.28 0.39
CA ARG A 59 8.31 22.28 -0.27
C ARG A 59 9.50 21.90 0.63
N VAL A 60 9.66 22.57 1.78
CA VAL A 60 10.74 22.34 2.75
C VAL A 60 10.13 22.34 4.15
N LEU A 61 10.40 21.29 4.91
CA LEU A 61 10.01 21.17 6.30
C LEU A 61 11.19 21.54 7.21
N PRO A 62 10.93 22.14 8.39
CA PRO A 62 11.99 22.61 9.27
C PRO A 62 12.77 21.47 9.96
N ASN A 63 12.13 20.31 10.16
CA ASN A 63 12.74 19.08 10.70
C ASN A 63 11.85 17.85 10.39
N GLU A 64 12.37 16.66 10.72
CA GLU A 64 11.66 15.39 10.53
C GLU A 64 10.36 15.30 11.36
N GLU A 65 10.39 15.74 12.62
CA GLU A 65 9.21 15.75 13.51
C GLU A 65 8.04 16.58 12.94
N SER A 66 8.34 17.64 12.19
CA SER A 66 7.33 18.45 11.51
C SER A 66 6.71 17.73 10.32
N CYS A 67 7.51 16.91 9.61
CA CYS A 67 6.99 16.01 8.58
C CYS A 67 6.05 14.96 9.20
N GLU A 68 6.51 14.31 10.26
CA GLU A 68 5.77 13.27 10.96
C GLU A 68 4.43 13.79 11.50
N ARG A 69 4.43 14.96 12.13
CA ARG A 69 3.20 15.60 12.60
C ARG A 69 2.23 15.90 11.47
N LEU A 70 2.71 16.45 10.35
CA LEU A 70 1.87 16.73 9.18
C LEU A 70 1.26 15.43 8.64
N VAL A 71 2.07 14.38 8.45
CA VAL A 71 1.58 13.08 7.97
C VAL A 71 0.58 12.46 8.94
N THR A 72 0.87 12.49 10.24
CA THR A 72 -0.01 11.95 11.28
C THR A 72 -1.39 12.63 11.26
N VAL A 73 -1.42 13.96 11.23
CA VAL A 73 -2.69 14.71 11.18
C VAL A 73 -3.48 14.37 9.91
N MET A 74 -2.81 14.25 8.75
CA MET A 74 -3.48 13.83 7.51
C MET A 74 -4.07 12.43 7.61
N LEU A 75 -3.35 11.49 8.23
CA LEU A 75 -3.84 10.12 8.44
C LEU A 75 -5.02 10.08 9.42
N GLN A 76 -5.00 10.92 10.46
CA GLN A 76 -6.11 11.05 11.41
C GLN A 76 -7.38 11.57 10.72
N GLU A 77 -7.28 12.63 9.91
CA GLU A 77 -8.42 13.13 9.12
C GLU A 77 -9.02 12.04 8.21
N ILE A 78 -8.18 11.28 7.51
CA ILE A 78 -8.63 10.19 6.63
C ILE A 78 -9.29 9.07 7.45
N HIS A 79 -8.75 8.77 8.63
CA HIS A 79 -9.32 7.78 9.52
C HIS A 79 -10.72 8.20 10.02
N GLU A 80 -10.87 9.45 10.44
CA GLU A 80 -12.17 10.02 10.87
C GLU A 80 -13.21 9.97 9.73
N ASP A 81 -12.80 10.28 8.51
CA ASP A 81 -13.64 10.15 7.30
C ASP A 81 -14.10 8.70 7.04
N TRP A 82 -13.22 7.72 7.30
CA TRP A 82 -13.55 6.31 7.12
C TRP A 82 -14.48 5.78 8.21
N MET A 83 -14.35 6.29 9.43
CA MET A 83 -15.19 5.93 10.57
C MET A 83 -16.62 6.49 10.46
N SER A 84 -16.81 7.59 9.75
CA SER A 84 -18.05 8.38 9.80
C SER A 84 -19.12 8.03 8.75
N ASP A 85 -18.81 7.29 7.68
CA ASP A 85 -19.79 6.60 6.78
C ASP A 85 -19.13 6.06 5.49
N LYS A 86 -17.89 6.47 5.15
CA LYS A 86 -17.17 6.07 3.93
C LYS A 86 -16.23 4.90 4.16
N VAL A 87 -16.76 3.76 4.61
CA VAL A 87 -15.96 2.53 4.75
C VAL A 87 -15.54 2.03 3.37
N TYR A 88 -14.28 2.27 3.00
CA TYR A 88 -13.73 1.88 1.70
C TYR A 88 -13.49 0.37 1.60
N LEU A 89 -13.16 -0.29 2.72
CA LEU A 89 -12.92 -1.73 2.79
C LEU A 89 -13.96 -2.39 3.69
N LYS A 90 -14.99 -2.99 3.09
CA LYS A 90 -16.01 -3.76 3.82
C LYS A 90 -15.62 -5.23 3.79
N MET A 91 -14.84 -5.66 4.78
CA MET A 91 -14.63 -7.10 4.99
C MET A 91 -15.87 -7.67 5.68
N ARG A 92 -16.79 -8.25 4.90
CA ARG A 92 -17.92 -9.05 5.38
C ARG A 92 -17.55 -10.53 5.38
#